data_AF-A0A4V1T9Z2-F1
#
_entry.id   AF-A0A4V1T9Z2-F1
#
_cell.length_a   1.000
_cell.length_b   1.000
_cell.length_c   1.000
_cell.angle_alpha   90.00
_cell.angle_beta   90.00
_cell.angle_gamma   90.00
#
_symmetry.space_group_name_H-M   'P 1'
#
loop_
_entity.id
_entity.type
_entity.pdbx_description
1 polymer ?
#
loop_
_entity_poly.entity_id
_entity_poly.type
_entity_poly.pdbx_seq_one_letter_code
_entity_poly.pdbx_strand_id
1 'polypeptide(L)'
;MGTRVLEDGSEQYVTKGDVTVTRSRREIAYEDAITSYVERLDERRGAVLSSNYEYPGRYTRWDVAVADPPLGISSFGRSMWLEAYNERGEVLLDIIGAHLAEIEEITLGVRQ
;
A
#
# COMPACT_ATOMS: atom_id res chain seq x y z
N MET A 1 -2.63 7.28 22.68
CA MET A 1 -2.33 8.11 21.50
C MET A 1 -3.64 8.67 20.99
N GLY A 2 -3.82 9.99 21.07
CA GLY A 2 -5.05 10.65 20.66
C GLY A 2 -4.96 11.11 19.21
N THR A 3 -6.00 10.85 18.43
CA THR A 3 -6.19 11.46 17.11
C THR A 3 -6.65 12.90 17.31
N ARG A 4 -6.01 13.87 16.64
CA ARG A 4 -6.46 15.26 16.57
C ARG A 4 -7.04 15.57 15.19
N VAL A 5 -8.05 16.40 15.12
CA VAL A 5 -8.60 16.92 13.86
C VAL A 5 -7.92 18.25 13.54
N LEU A 6 -7.41 18.42 12.32
CA LEU A 6 -6.78 19.64 11.82
C LEU A 6 -7.83 20.61 11.25
N GLU A 7 -7.42 21.85 10.97
CA GLU A 7 -8.31 22.91 10.45
C GLU A 7 -8.98 22.54 9.12
N ASP A 8 -8.32 21.72 8.30
CA ASP A 8 -8.83 21.23 7.01
C ASP A 8 -9.73 20.00 7.13
N GLY A 9 -10.05 19.56 8.36
CA GLY A 9 -10.85 18.37 8.63
C GLY A 9 -10.09 17.04 8.51
N SER A 10 -8.79 17.06 8.21
CA SER A 10 -7.96 15.85 8.26
C SER A 10 -7.66 15.43 9.70
N GLU A 11 -7.40 14.14 9.89
CA GLU A 11 -7.06 13.54 11.18
C GLU A 11 -5.55 13.34 11.28
N GLN A 12 -4.95 13.67 12.42
CA GLN A 12 -3.53 13.43 12.67
C GLN A 12 -3.32 12.62 13.94
N TYR A 13 -2.43 11.63 13.88
CA TYR A 13 -2.03 10.81 15.01
C TYR A 13 -0.57 10.40 14.90
N VAL A 14 0.03 10.00 16.02
CA VAL A 14 1.40 9.48 16.08
C VAL A 14 1.32 7.96 16.26
N THR A 15 2.06 7.20 15.46
CA THR A 15 2.16 5.74 15.61
C THR A 15 3.03 5.38 16.81
N LYS A 16 3.00 4.12 17.26
CA LYS A 16 3.90 3.64 18.33
C LYS A 16 5.40 3.79 18.03
N GLY A 17 5.76 3.94 16.75
CA GLY A 17 7.13 4.19 16.30
C GLY A 17 7.40 5.66 15.99
N ASP A 18 6.69 6.58 16.66
CA ASP A 18 6.86 8.04 16.56
C ASP A 18 6.66 8.65 15.15
N VAL A 19 6.02 7.91 14.24
CA VAL A 19 5.66 8.42 12.91
C VAL A 19 4.39 9.25 13.02
N THR A 20 4.46 10.52 12.61
CA THR A 20 3.27 11.38 12.51
C THR A 20 2.53 11.08 11.21
N VAL A 21 1.28 10.64 11.32
CA VAL A 21 0.39 10.32 10.19
C VAL A 21 -0.71 11.37 10.12
N THR A 22 -0.86 11.99 8.94
CA THR A 22 -2.00 12.86 8.61
C THR A 22 -2.87 12.15 7.58
N ARG A 23 -4.18 12.09 7.84
CA ARG A 23 -5.15 11.33 7.08
C ARG A 23 -6.33 12.23 6.71
N SER A 24 -6.48 12.52 5.43
CA SER A 24 -7.66 13.21 4.89
C SER A 24 -8.63 12.21 4.27
N ARG A 25 -9.90 12.62 4.19
CA ARG A 25 -10.95 11.89 3.46
C ARG A 25 -11.64 12.90 2.56
N ARG A 26 -12.04 12.46 1.36
CA ARG A 26 -12.88 13.23 0.46
C ARG A 26 -14.02 12.35 -0.02
N GLU A 27 -15.20 12.95 -0.15
CA GLU A 27 -16.31 12.28 -0.79
C GLU A 27 -16.08 12.23 -2.30
N ILE A 28 -16.50 11.13 -2.92
CA ILE A 28 -16.39 10.92 -4.37
C ILE A 28 -17.65 10.22 -4.85
N ALA A 29 -18.17 10.65 -6.02
CA ALA A 29 -19.26 9.94 -6.66
C ALA A 29 -18.80 8.54 -7.03
N TYR A 30 -19.57 7.52 -6.61
CA TYR A 30 -19.17 6.12 -6.75
C TYR A 30 -18.98 5.70 -8.21
N GLU A 31 -19.82 6.21 -9.12
CA GLU A 31 -19.85 5.86 -10.55
C GLU A 31 -18.46 5.91 -11.21
N ASP A 32 -17.68 6.96 -10.91
CA ASP A 32 -16.36 7.19 -11.51
C ASP A 32 -15.19 7.04 -10.54
N ALA A 33 -15.45 6.57 -9.31
CA ALA A 33 -14.46 6.59 -8.23
C ALA A 33 -13.20 5.78 -8.57
N ILE A 34 -13.35 4.72 -9.38
CA ILE A 34 -12.29 3.79 -9.73
C ILE A 34 -11.76 3.98 -11.17
N THR A 35 -12.50 4.66 -12.04
CA THR A 35 -12.19 4.80 -13.48
C THR A 35 -10.79 5.37 -13.67
N SER A 36 -10.49 6.48 -13.00
CA SER A 36 -9.18 7.12 -13.06
C SER A 36 -8.03 6.29 -12.48
N TYR A 37 -8.30 5.20 -11.76
CA TYR A 37 -7.27 4.25 -11.32
C TYR A 37 -7.11 3.12 -12.33
N VAL A 38 -8.19 2.61 -12.90
CA VAL A 38 -8.16 1.59 -13.96
C VAL A 38 -7.32 2.09 -15.15
N GLU A 39 -7.57 3.32 -15.62
CA GLU A 39 -6.80 3.94 -16.70
C GLU A 39 -5.30 4.04 -16.40
N ARG A 40 -4.92 4.18 -15.12
CA ARG A 40 -3.50 4.24 -14.73
C ARG A 40 -2.82 2.89 -14.86
N LEU A 41 -3.56 1.80 -14.65
CA LEU A 41 -3.00 0.45 -14.65
C LEU A 41 -2.57 -0.02 -16.04
N ASP A 42 -3.03 0.64 -17.11
CA ASP A 42 -2.58 0.37 -18.47
C ASP A 42 -1.08 0.67 -18.65
N GLU A 43 -0.54 1.62 -17.89
CA GLU A 43 0.84 2.10 -18.03
C GLU A 43 1.66 2.03 -16.74
N ARG A 44 1.00 1.92 -15.57
CA ARG A 44 1.62 2.00 -14.25
C ARG A 44 1.33 0.76 -13.41
N ARG A 45 2.29 0.37 -12.59
CA ARG A 45 2.11 -0.73 -11.63
C ARG A 45 1.01 -0.38 -10.64
N GLY A 46 0.20 -1.37 -10.29
CA GLY A 46 -0.88 -1.22 -9.33
C GLY A 46 -1.88 -2.37 -9.39
N ALA A 47 -2.98 -2.20 -8.68
CA ALA A 47 -4.08 -3.15 -8.68
C ALA A 47 -5.39 -2.43 -8.36
N VAL A 48 -6.48 -2.88 -8.99
CA VAL A 48 -7.85 -2.56 -8.61
C VAL A 48 -8.50 -3.86 -8.16
N LEU A 49 -9.02 -3.86 -6.95
CA LEU A 49 -9.77 -4.94 -6.34
C LEU A 49 -11.20 -4.46 -6.18
N SER A 50 -12.14 -5.11 -6.86
CA SER A 50 -13.55 -4.72 -6.88
C SER A 50 -14.43 -5.90 -6.52
N SER A 51 -15.40 -5.66 -5.63
CA SER A 51 -16.43 -6.64 -5.29
C SER A 51 -17.81 -6.06 -5.56
N ASN A 52 -18.41 -6.46 -6.69
CA ASN A 52 -19.71 -5.94 -7.14
C ASN A 52 -20.92 -6.71 -6.61
N TYR A 53 -20.71 -7.75 -5.80
CA TYR A 53 -21.76 -8.61 -5.26
C TYR A 53 -22.13 -8.19 -3.84
N GLU A 54 -23.43 -8.00 -3.60
CA GLU A 54 -23.96 -7.70 -2.28
C GLU A 54 -24.79 -8.88 -1.79
N TYR A 55 -24.48 -9.36 -0.58
CA TYR A 55 -25.30 -10.32 0.14
C TYR A 55 -25.53 -9.78 1.54
N PRO A 56 -26.79 -9.43 1.91
CA PRO A 56 -27.10 -8.83 3.20
C PRO A 56 -26.48 -9.62 4.36
N GLY A 57 -25.71 -8.92 5.19
CA GLY A 57 -25.03 -9.51 6.35
C GLY A 57 -23.81 -10.39 6.06
N ARG A 58 -23.33 -10.48 4.80
CA ARG A 58 -22.13 -11.27 4.44
C ARG A 58 -21.15 -10.57 3.52
N TYR A 59 -21.62 -9.93 2.44
CA TYR A 59 -20.76 -9.23 1.48
C TYR A 59 -21.29 -7.83 1.23
N THR A 60 -20.44 -6.84 1.41
CA THR A 60 -20.72 -5.43 1.07
C THR A 60 -19.96 -5.08 -0.20
N ARG A 61 -20.53 -4.21 -1.02
CA ARG A 61 -19.83 -3.66 -2.19
C ARG A 61 -18.65 -2.80 -1.74
N TRP A 62 -17.50 -2.98 -2.36
CA TRP A 62 -16.31 -2.16 -2.11
C TRP A 62 -15.36 -2.18 -3.30
N ASP A 63 -14.58 -1.12 -3.41
CA ASP A 63 -13.47 -0.99 -4.35
C ASP A 63 -12.22 -0.50 -3.62
N VAL A 64 -11.08 -1.10 -3.94
CA VAL A 64 -9.76 -0.69 -3.47
C VAL A 64 -8.85 -0.57 -4.67
N ALA A 65 -8.22 0.58 -4.83
CA ALA A 65 -7.18 0.78 -5.84
C ALA A 65 -5.86 1.17 -5.20
N VAL A 66 -4.79 0.66 -5.79
CA VAL A 66 -3.42 1.11 -5.58
C VAL A 66 -2.83 1.41 -6.95
N ALA A 67 -2.26 2.59 -7.11
CA ALA A 67 -1.45 2.97 -8.26
C ALA A 67 -0.09 3.46 -7.76
N ASP A 68 0.98 3.17 -8.50
CA ASP A 68 2.35 3.52 -8.16
C ASP A 68 2.79 3.00 -6.76
N PRO A 69 2.63 1.69 -6.50
CA PRO A 69 3.06 1.11 -5.23
C PRO A 69 4.57 1.35 -5.03
N PRO A 70 5.04 1.60 -3.79
CA PRO A 70 6.45 1.86 -3.54
C PRO A 70 7.31 0.59 -3.69
N LEU A 71 6.77 -0.57 -3.36
CA LEU A 71 7.48 -1.85 -3.36
C LEU A 71 6.73 -2.92 -4.16
N GLY A 72 7.48 -3.86 -4.70
CA GLY A 72 6.99 -5.14 -5.19
C GLY A 72 7.65 -6.30 -4.48
N ILE A 73 6.87 -7.35 -4.21
CA ILE A 73 7.36 -8.62 -3.68
C ILE A 73 6.99 -9.70 -4.68
N SER A 74 7.98 -10.44 -5.17
CA SER A 74 7.79 -11.59 -6.05
C SER A 74 8.54 -12.80 -5.52
N SER A 75 8.08 -14.01 -5.84
CA SER A 75 8.74 -15.23 -5.41
C SER A 75 8.63 -16.34 -6.45
N PHE A 76 9.61 -17.23 -6.44
CA PHE A 76 9.64 -18.45 -7.25
C PHE A 76 10.37 -19.54 -6.48
N GLY A 77 9.65 -20.61 -6.14
CA GLY A 77 10.17 -21.65 -5.26
C GLY A 77 10.54 -21.09 -3.88
N ARG A 78 11.80 -21.23 -3.49
CA ARG A 78 12.35 -20.70 -2.23
C ARG A 78 13.06 -19.35 -2.37
N SER A 79 13.02 -18.76 -3.57
CA SER A 79 13.61 -17.45 -3.84
C SER A 79 12.53 -16.37 -3.80
N MET A 80 12.87 -15.22 -3.22
CA MET A 80 12.01 -14.05 -3.11
C MET A 80 12.80 -12.81 -3.53
N TRP A 81 12.15 -11.87 -4.20
CA TRP A 81 12.69 -10.57 -4.59
C TRP A 81 11.82 -9.48 -4.02
N LEU A 82 12.47 -8.52 -3.36
CA LEU A 82 11.87 -7.25 -2.95
C LEU A 82 12.46 -6.17 -3.82
N GLU A 83 11.61 -5.41 -4.49
CA GLU A 83 12.00 -4.39 -5.45
C GLU A 83 11.39 -3.05 -5.06
N ALA A 84 12.21 -2.00 -5.00
CA ALA A 84 11.74 -0.63 -4.96
C ALA A 84 11.30 -0.18 -6.35
N TYR A 85 10.08 0.34 -6.47
CA TYR A 85 9.52 0.88 -7.72
C TYR A 85 9.60 2.40 -7.81
N ASN A 86 9.95 3.07 -6.72
CA ASN A 86 10.21 4.50 -6.66
C ASN A 86 11.04 4.83 -5.41
N GLU A 87 11.44 6.09 -5.26
CA GLU A 87 12.25 6.60 -4.13
C GLU A 87 11.64 6.27 -2.76
N ARG A 88 10.30 6.27 -2.63
CA ARG A 88 9.65 5.85 -1.38
C ARG A 88 9.89 4.37 -1.09
N GLY A 89 9.93 3.56 -2.15
CA GLY A 89 10.29 2.15 -2.09
C GLY A 89 11.71 1.93 -1.60
N GLU A 90 12.68 2.73 -2.04
CA GLU A 90 14.09 2.59 -1.61
C GLU A 90 14.21 2.75 -0.09
N VAL A 91 13.56 3.78 0.47
CA VAL A 91 13.52 4.00 1.93
C VAL A 91 12.91 2.81 2.66
N LEU A 92 11.81 2.24 2.15
CA LEU A 92 11.19 1.07 2.77
C LEU A 92 12.05 -0.19 2.62
N LEU A 93 12.73 -0.34 1.48
CA LEU A 93 13.59 -1.48 1.19
C LEU A 93 14.81 -1.52 2.11
N ASP A 94 15.39 -0.37 2.44
CA ASP A 94 16.50 -0.27 3.40
C ASP A 94 16.07 -0.74 4.80
N ILE A 95 14.89 -0.29 5.27
CA ILE A 95 14.34 -0.70 6.57
C ILE A 95 14.06 -2.20 6.60
N ILE A 96 13.39 -2.72 5.55
CA ILE A 96 13.07 -4.15 5.47
C ILE A 96 14.35 -4.97 5.36
N GLY A 97 15.29 -4.56 4.51
CA GLY A 97 16.56 -5.24 4.28
C GLY A 97 17.39 -5.38 5.55
N ALA A 98 17.46 -4.32 6.36
CA ALA A 98 18.13 -4.34 7.67
C ALA A 98 17.53 -5.41 8.60
N HIS A 99 16.20 -5.48 8.69
CA HIS A 99 15.54 -6.50 9.51
C HIS A 99 15.70 -7.93 8.95
N LEU A 100 15.64 -8.11 7.62
CA LEU A 100 15.83 -9.43 7.02
C LEU A 100 17.25 -9.97 7.20
N ALA A 101 18.26 -9.08 7.31
CA ALA A 101 19.65 -9.46 7.57
C ALA A 101 19.86 -10.07 8.97
N GLU A 102 18.95 -9.81 9.92
CA GLU A 102 19.01 -10.35 11.29
C GLU A 102 18.39 -11.75 11.42
N ILE A 103 17.72 -12.25 10.37
CA ILE A 103 17.01 -13.53 10.39
C ILE A 103 17.94 -14.63 9.86
N GLU A 104 18.36 -15.55 10.74
CA GLU A 104 19.33 -16.62 10.42
C GLU A 104 18.89 -17.54 9.27
N GLU A 105 17.58 -17.77 9.12
CA GLU A 105 17.02 -18.63 8.06
C GLU A 105 16.97 -17.98 6.68
N ILE A 106 17.29 -16.68 6.58
CA ILE A 106 17.25 -15.90 5.34
C ILE A 106 18.67 -15.63 4.85
N THR A 107 18.95 -16.04 3.62
CA THR A 107 20.18 -15.63 2.92
C THR A 107 19.86 -14.48 1.98
N LEU A 108 20.46 -13.31 2.25
CA LEU A 108 20.36 -12.16 1.35
C LEU A 108 21.31 -12.34 0.15
N GLY A 109 20.83 -12.01 -1.04
CA GLY A 109 21.60 -12.08 -2.27
C GLY A 109 21.21 -10.97 -3.24
N VAL A 110 22.01 -10.78 -4.28
CA VAL A 110 21.72 -9.82 -5.36
C VAL A 110 21.02 -10.57 -6.49
N ARG A 111 20.01 -9.94 -7.10
CA ARG A 111 19.38 -10.47 -8.31
C ARG A 111 20.42 -10.49 -9.44
N GLN A 112 20.66 -11.68 -10.02
CA GLN A 112 21.41 -11.83 -11.28
C GLN A 112 20.59 -11.39 -12.48
#